data_AF-A0A7X0UCE7-F1
#
_entry.id   AF-A0A7X0UCE7-F1
#
_cell.length_a   1.000
_cell.length_b   1.000
_cell.length_c   1.000
_cell.angle_alpha   90.00
_cell.angle_beta   90.00
_cell.angle_gamma   90.00
#
_symmetry.space_group_name_H-M   'P 1'
#
loop_
_entity.id
_entity.type
_entity.pdbx_description
1 polymer ?
#
loop_
_entity_poly.entity_id
_entity_poly.type
_entity_poly.pdbx_seq_one_letter_code
_entity_poly.pdbx_strand_id
1 'polypeptide(L)'
;MGSLRSPFPTERLVPLPARHWARSGPCGLAAIHIPLGPFGLGSDTVQTAIRLDGIALELGDLRVQAGRQHRFATNPQEGYIDGSMYLQGRHVPVDVVLLEFGEMAPEGLLPLRLEGHLVFSAAGLQGWNDTPLVLATTLEAPPGAAQTDAAIALAVAATGAQALRDAGKVMGWLTRQHPHWEDRQALHQAVCRHLAPQRPPSGPQ
;
A
#
# COMPACT_ATOMS: atom_id res chain seq x y z
N MET A 1 21.88 21.00 31.39
CA MET A 1 22.39 19.64 31.07
C MET A 1 21.80 19.24 29.74
N GLY A 2 22.62 19.14 28.68
CA GLY A 2 22.14 18.75 27.36
C GLY A 2 21.72 17.28 27.38
N SER A 3 20.45 17.00 27.05
CA SER A 3 19.98 15.62 26.87
C SER A 3 20.74 15.01 25.70
N LEU A 4 21.54 13.97 25.95
CA LEU A 4 22.22 13.22 24.91
C LEU A 4 21.16 12.48 24.08
N ARG A 5 20.89 12.97 22.88
CA ARG A 5 20.05 12.29 21.90
C ARG A 5 20.76 11.03 21.42
N SER A 6 20.07 9.90 21.48
CA SER A 6 20.60 8.63 20.98
C SER A 6 20.28 8.45 19.49
N PRO A 7 21.08 7.68 18.74
CA PRO A 7 20.67 7.25 17.42
C PRO A 7 19.39 6.40 17.52
N PHE A 8 18.48 6.57 16.56
CA PHE A 8 17.33 5.68 16.45
C PHE A 8 17.77 4.36 15.78
N PRO A 9 17.33 3.19 16.27
CA PRO A 9 17.79 1.90 15.77
C PRO A 9 17.06 1.51 14.47
N THR A 10 17.42 2.17 13.36
CA THR A 10 16.79 1.93 12.05
C THR A 10 17.00 0.52 11.53
N GLU A 11 18.06 -0.18 11.96
CA GLU A 11 18.34 -1.57 11.63
C GLU A 11 17.26 -2.54 12.14
N ARG A 12 16.43 -2.11 13.08
CA ARG A 12 15.31 -2.91 13.61
C ARG A 12 14.04 -2.75 12.78
N LEU A 13 13.99 -1.78 11.86
CA LEU A 13 12.85 -1.57 10.99
C LEU A 13 12.88 -2.62 9.88
N VAL A 14 12.09 -3.66 10.04
CA VAL A 14 11.93 -4.71 9.03
C VAL A 14 10.68 -4.40 8.21
N PRO A 15 10.80 -3.88 6.97
CA PRO A 15 9.64 -3.60 6.15
C PRO A 15 9.00 -4.91 5.67
N LEU A 16 7.67 -4.94 5.72
CA LEU A 16 6.84 -5.97 5.11
C LEU A 16 6.36 -5.49 3.73
N PRO A 17 5.79 -6.38 2.89
CA PRO A 17 5.22 -5.98 1.61
C PRO A 17 4.29 -4.78 1.76
N ALA A 18 4.61 -3.74 0.99
CA ALA A 18 3.91 -2.49 0.97
C ALA A 18 2.68 -2.57 0.09
N ARG A 19 1.71 -1.71 0.43
CA ARG A 19 0.47 -1.55 -0.31
C ARG A 19 0.39 -0.14 -0.86
N HIS A 20 -0.32 0.00 -1.96
CA HIS A 20 -0.57 1.28 -2.55
C HIS A 20 -2.05 1.48 -2.83
N TRP A 21 -2.43 2.73 -2.91
CA TRP A 21 -3.74 3.17 -3.35
C TRP A 21 -3.51 4.20 -4.44
N ALA A 22 -4.07 3.96 -5.63
CA ALA A 22 -3.91 4.89 -6.75
C ALA A 22 -4.58 6.24 -6.48
N ARG A 23 -5.65 6.24 -5.67
CA ARG A 23 -6.39 7.43 -5.26
C ARG A 23 -6.83 7.27 -3.81
N SER A 24 -6.29 8.10 -2.93
CA SER A 24 -6.55 8.09 -1.49
C SER A 24 -6.66 9.51 -0.93
N GLY A 25 -7.34 9.63 0.21
CA GLY A 25 -7.45 10.88 0.96
C GLY A 25 -8.21 12.02 0.25
N PRO A 26 -8.26 13.23 0.86
CA PRO A 26 -9.04 14.36 0.37
C PRO A 26 -8.56 14.94 -0.97
N CYS A 27 -7.28 14.77 -1.30
CA CYS A 27 -6.67 15.26 -2.54
C CYS A 27 -6.71 14.24 -3.69
N GLY A 28 -7.14 13.00 -3.42
CA GLY A 28 -7.27 11.95 -4.44
C GLY A 28 -5.94 11.47 -5.04
N LEU A 29 -4.81 11.84 -4.43
CA LEU A 29 -3.47 11.42 -4.84
C LEU A 29 -3.16 10.01 -4.32
N ALA A 30 -2.09 9.43 -4.84
CA ALA A 30 -1.72 8.08 -4.47
C ALA A 30 -1.16 8.03 -3.04
N ALA A 31 -1.25 6.85 -2.41
CA ALA A 31 -0.66 6.57 -1.11
C ALA A 31 0.08 5.23 -1.15
N ILE A 32 1.13 5.11 -0.33
CA ILE A 32 1.84 3.86 -0.07
C ILE A 32 1.92 3.65 1.45
N HIS A 33 1.51 2.48 1.92
CA HIS A 33 1.70 2.07 3.31
C HIS A 33 2.67 0.90 3.35
N ILE A 34 3.72 1.03 4.15
CA ILE A 34 4.77 0.04 4.37
C ILE A 34 4.63 -0.45 5.82
N PRO A 35 3.93 -1.57 6.07
CA PRO A 35 3.88 -2.14 7.40
C PRO A 35 5.28 -2.55 7.85
N LEU A 36 5.58 -2.37 9.13
CA LEU A 36 6.84 -2.84 9.71
C LEU A 36 6.57 -4.06 10.58
N GLY A 37 7.47 -5.04 10.53
CA GLY A 37 7.51 -6.13 11.49
C GLY A 37 7.63 -5.59 12.92
N PRO A 38 7.07 -6.27 13.94
CA PRO A 38 7.19 -5.82 15.32
C PRO A 38 8.66 -5.68 15.75
N PHE A 39 8.99 -4.58 16.44
CA PHE A 39 10.35 -4.35 16.92
C PHE A 39 10.36 -3.72 18.32
N GLY A 40 11.43 -3.97 19.08
CA GLY A 40 11.56 -3.43 20.44
C GLY A 40 12.14 -2.02 20.47
N LEU A 41 11.50 -1.11 21.20
CA LEU A 41 12.03 0.20 21.62
C LEU A 41 11.94 0.34 23.14
N GLY A 42 13.08 0.27 23.83
CA GLY A 42 13.08 0.24 25.29
C GLY A 42 12.38 -1.02 25.82
N SER A 43 11.37 -0.85 26.66
CA SER A 43 10.51 -1.93 27.18
C SER A 43 9.36 -2.30 26.26
N ASP A 44 9.10 -1.51 25.20
CA ASP A 44 7.87 -1.61 24.42
C ASP A 44 8.12 -2.38 23.12
N THR A 45 7.14 -3.21 22.74
CA THR A 45 7.05 -3.76 21.39
C THR A 45 6.22 -2.82 20.54
N VAL A 46 6.82 -2.28 19.49
CA VAL A 46 6.16 -1.37 18.55
C VAL A 46 5.62 -2.14 17.37
N GLN A 47 4.36 -1.89 17.04
CA GLN A 47 3.72 -2.28 15.78
C GLN A 47 3.25 -1.02 15.09
N THR A 48 3.81 -0.74 13.91
CA THR A 48 3.57 0.51 13.20
C THR A 48 3.79 0.32 11.70
N ALA A 49 3.57 1.36 10.94
CA ALA A 49 3.81 1.42 9.51
C ALA A 49 4.40 2.78 9.14
N ILE A 50 5.17 2.80 8.06
CA ILE A 50 5.47 4.05 7.35
C ILE A 50 4.34 4.29 6.37
N ARG A 51 3.70 5.45 6.48
CA ARG A 51 2.61 5.88 5.63
C ARG A 51 3.10 7.03 4.78
N LEU A 52 2.91 6.93 3.48
CA LEU A 52 3.28 7.91 2.49
C LEU A 52 2.00 8.33 1.79
N ASP A 53 1.51 9.53 2.10
CA ASP A 53 0.28 10.07 1.54
C ASP A 53 0.62 11.24 0.60
N GLY A 54 -0.29 11.56 -0.34
CA GLY A 54 -0.11 12.71 -1.24
C GLY A 54 0.91 12.49 -2.36
N ILE A 55 1.12 11.24 -2.79
CA ILE A 55 2.12 10.91 -3.81
C ILE A 55 1.55 11.28 -5.20
N ALA A 56 2.19 12.23 -5.88
CA ALA A 56 1.86 12.63 -7.25
C ALA A 56 2.41 11.66 -8.31
N LEU A 57 2.19 10.35 -8.14
CA LEU A 57 2.58 9.30 -9.08
C LEU A 57 1.37 8.44 -9.47
N GLU A 58 1.39 7.97 -10.73
CA GLU A 58 0.41 7.01 -11.22
C GLU A 58 0.71 5.61 -10.65
N LEU A 59 0.04 5.25 -9.55
CA LEU A 59 0.16 3.92 -8.93
C LEU A 59 -0.98 2.97 -9.33
N GLY A 60 -1.88 3.36 -10.24
CA GLY A 60 -2.97 2.48 -10.71
C GLY A 60 -2.50 1.31 -11.57
N ASP A 61 -1.39 1.47 -12.28
CA ASP A 61 -0.69 0.39 -12.97
C ASP A 61 0.79 0.43 -12.59
N LEU A 62 1.19 -0.39 -11.63
CA LEU A 62 2.58 -0.43 -11.14
C LEU A 62 3.60 -0.71 -12.25
N ARG A 63 3.21 -1.31 -13.39
CA ARG A 63 4.13 -1.54 -14.52
C ARG A 63 4.70 -0.25 -15.07
N VAL A 64 3.94 0.86 -15.01
CA VAL A 64 4.43 2.16 -15.50
C VAL A 64 5.53 2.73 -14.60
N GLN A 65 5.70 2.19 -13.39
CA GLN A 65 6.77 2.58 -12.46
C GLN A 65 7.98 1.65 -12.53
N ALA A 66 7.91 0.51 -13.22
CA ALA A 66 9.03 -0.43 -13.29
C ALA A 66 10.30 0.24 -13.82
N GLY A 67 11.42 0.04 -13.11
CA GLY A 67 12.73 0.62 -13.39
C GLY A 67 12.84 2.12 -13.19
N ARG A 68 11.82 2.80 -12.64
CA ARG A 68 11.81 4.26 -12.48
C ARG A 68 12.33 4.70 -11.12
N GLN A 69 12.86 5.92 -11.10
CA GLN A 69 13.23 6.62 -9.88
C GLN A 69 12.55 7.97 -9.85
N HIS A 70 12.04 8.34 -8.67
CA HIS A 70 11.35 9.60 -8.44
C HIS A 70 11.93 10.31 -7.23
N ARG A 71 12.33 11.56 -7.42
CA ARG A 71 12.86 12.42 -6.36
C ARG A 71 11.80 13.39 -5.90
N PHE A 72 11.80 13.65 -4.60
CA PHE A 72 10.81 14.49 -3.94
C PHE A 72 11.48 15.61 -3.14
N ALA A 73 10.75 16.70 -2.98
CA ALA A 73 11.12 17.77 -2.08
C ALA A 73 11.00 17.31 -0.62
N THR A 74 11.65 18.04 0.30
CA THR A 74 11.50 17.80 1.75
C THR A 74 10.45 18.72 2.34
N ASN A 75 9.74 18.29 3.38
CA ASN A 75 8.71 19.10 4.02
C ASN A 75 9.31 20.44 4.54
N PRO A 76 8.67 21.61 4.30
CA PRO A 76 7.35 21.84 3.68
C PRO A 76 7.41 22.29 2.20
N GLN A 77 8.51 22.01 1.49
CA GLN A 77 8.66 22.42 0.10
C GLN A 77 7.63 21.73 -0.80
N GLU A 78 7.08 22.46 -1.77
CA GLU A 78 6.09 21.92 -2.71
C GLU A 78 6.62 20.65 -3.41
N GLY A 79 5.76 19.64 -3.52
CA GLY A 79 6.11 18.33 -4.10
C GLY A 79 6.73 17.34 -3.11
N TYR A 80 6.74 17.65 -1.80
CA TYR A 80 7.04 16.66 -0.77
C TYR A 80 5.93 15.60 -0.66
N ILE A 81 6.31 14.40 -0.22
CA ILE A 81 5.37 13.36 0.19
C ILE A 81 5.02 13.58 1.66
N ASP A 82 3.75 13.51 2.02
CA ASP A 82 3.31 13.51 3.41
C ASP A 82 3.59 12.15 4.05
N GLY A 83 4.85 11.97 4.46
CA GLY A 83 5.37 10.75 5.05
C GLY A 83 5.28 10.78 6.57
N SER A 84 4.85 9.68 7.18
CA SER A 84 4.76 9.55 8.63
C SER A 84 4.95 8.15 9.16
N MET A 85 5.40 8.04 10.40
CA MET A 85 5.39 6.83 11.21
C MET A 85 4.90 7.19 12.61
N TYR A 86 4.13 6.30 13.24
CA TYR A 86 3.67 6.52 14.61
C TYR A 86 4.56 5.79 15.60
N LEU A 87 5.15 6.53 16.54
CA LEU A 87 5.99 6.02 17.62
C LEU A 87 5.55 6.62 18.94
N GLN A 88 5.35 5.80 19.97
CA GLN A 88 4.93 6.24 21.31
C GLN A 88 3.69 7.17 21.26
N GLY A 89 2.73 6.86 20.38
CA GLY A 89 1.51 7.66 20.18
C GLY A 89 1.73 9.01 19.47
N ARG A 90 2.93 9.26 18.93
CA ARG A 90 3.27 10.51 18.25
C ARG A 90 3.47 10.31 16.76
N HIS A 91 3.06 11.31 16.00
CA HIS A 91 3.30 11.42 14.56
C HIS A 91 4.76 11.86 14.34
N VAL A 92 5.57 10.95 13.79
CA VAL A 92 6.96 11.24 13.39
C VAL A 92 6.99 11.44 11.88
N PRO A 93 7.29 12.66 11.39
CA PRO A 93 7.43 12.90 9.97
C PRO A 93 8.53 12.04 9.35
N VAL A 94 8.28 11.61 8.13
CA VAL A 94 9.23 10.88 7.29
C VAL A 94 9.43 11.68 6.01
N ASP A 95 10.54 12.41 5.93
CA ASP A 95 10.87 13.19 4.74
C ASP A 95 11.47 12.25 3.69
N VAL A 96 10.63 11.80 2.75
CA VAL A 96 11.06 10.95 1.64
C VAL A 96 11.67 11.82 0.54
N VAL A 97 12.86 11.45 0.08
CA VAL A 97 13.58 12.15 -0.98
C VAL A 97 13.74 11.32 -2.25
N LEU A 98 13.60 9.99 -2.15
CA LEU A 98 13.68 9.07 -3.27
C LEU A 98 12.71 7.90 -3.08
N LEU A 99 11.95 7.60 -4.14
CA LEU A 99 11.36 6.29 -4.37
C LEU A 99 11.98 5.70 -5.64
N GLU A 100 12.57 4.52 -5.50
CA GLU A 100 13.21 3.78 -6.59
C GLU A 100 12.48 2.45 -6.76
N PHE A 101 12.01 2.20 -7.97
CA PHE A 101 11.24 1.03 -8.33
C PHE A 101 12.13 0.10 -9.18
N GLY A 102 12.20 -1.17 -8.79
CA GLY A 102 12.90 -2.20 -9.55
C GLY A 102 12.09 -2.67 -10.77
N GLU A 103 12.50 -3.81 -11.34
CA GLU A 103 11.74 -4.48 -12.39
C GLU A 103 10.54 -5.23 -11.81
N MET A 104 9.44 -5.30 -12.57
CA MET A 104 8.25 -6.06 -12.17
C MET A 104 8.57 -7.56 -12.18
N ALA A 105 8.42 -8.21 -11.03
CA ALA A 105 8.58 -9.65 -10.92
C ALA A 105 7.37 -10.40 -11.51
N PRO A 106 7.55 -11.63 -12.03
CA PRO A 106 6.47 -12.43 -12.62
C PRO A 106 5.23 -12.62 -11.71
N GLU A 107 5.45 -12.66 -10.41
CA GLU A 107 4.44 -12.78 -9.36
C GLU A 107 3.63 -11.48 -9.11
N GLY A 108 3.90 -10.41 -9.86
CA GLY A 108 3.21 -9.12 -9.69
C GLY A 108 3.72 -8.32 -8.50
N LEU A 109 4.95 -8.59 -8.07
CA LEU A 109 5.63 -7.81 -7.03
C LEU A 109 6.59 -6.82 -7.69
N LEU A 110 6.49 -5.55 -7.29
CA LEU A 110 7.40 -4.50 -7.73
C LEU A 110 8.35 -4.13 -6.59
N PRO A 111 9.66 -4.43 -6.67
CA PRO A 111 10.63 -3.97 -5.68
C PRO A 111 10.58 -2.45 -5.54
N LEU A 112 10.57 -1.97 -4.30
CA LEU A 112 10.55 -0.57 -3.94
C LEU A 112 11.66 -0.30 -2.94
N ARG A 113 12.51 0.68 -3.24
CA ARG A 113 13.49 1.25 -2.33
C ARG A 113 13.09 2.69 -2.01
N LEU A 114 13.10 3.01 -0.72
CA LEU A 114 12.81 4.32 -0.17
C LEU A 114 14.07 4.89 0.47
N GLU A 115 14.40 6.14 0.16
CA GLU A 115 15.34 6.94 0.95
C GLU A 115 14.64 8.16 1.53
N GLY A 116 14.98 8.49 2.78
CA GLY A 116 14.43 9.64 3.48
C GLY A 116 15.07 9.88 4.83
N HIS A 117 14.38 10.63 5.68
CA HIS A 117 14.78 10.91 7.05
C HIS A 117 13.59 10.81 8.00
N LEU A 118 13.82 10.21 9.18
CA LEU A 118 12.91 10.31 10.32
C LEU A 118 13.19 11.62 11.06
N VAL A 119 12.18 12.49 11.19
CA VAL A 119 12.32 13.84 11.78
C VAL A 119 11.74 13.88 13.20
N PHE A 120 12.45 13.27 14.16
CA PHE A 120 12.04 13.20 15.56
C PHE A 120 11.94 14.57 16.24
N SER A 121 12.78 15.51 15.82
CA SER A 121 12.79 16.89 16.30
C SER A 121 11.43 17.57 16.11
N ALA A 122 10.79 17.36 14.96
CA ALA A 122 9.46 17.86 14.63
C ALA A 122 8.34 17.16 15.42
N ALA A 123 8.54 15.90 15.82
CA ALA A 123 7.60 15.14 16.65
C ALA A 123 7.72 15.45 18.17
N GLY A 124 8.64 16.35 18.55
CA GLY A 124 8.96 16.63 19.94
C GLY A 124 9.55 15.43 20.70
N LEU A 125 10.10 14.44 19.98
CA LEU A 125 10.76 13.26 20.55
C LEU A 125 12.25 13.54 20.75
N GLN A 126 12.56 14.22 21.85
CA GLN A 126 13.92 14.69 22.17
C GLN A 126 14.89 13.56 22.59
N GLY A 127 14.44 12.31 22.63
CA GLY A 127 15.29 11.15 22.96
C GLY A 127 16.13 10.66 21.79
N TRP A 128 15.75 10.99 20.55
CA TRP A 128 16.40 10.52 19.33
C TRP A 128 16.88 11.66 18.45
N ASN A 129 17.94 11.40 17.70
CA ASN A 129 18.38 12.26 16.61
C ASN A 129 17.54 12.04 15.37
N ASP A 130 17.32 13.08 14.59
CA ASP A 130 16.82 12.94 13.23
C ASP A 130 17.77 12.00 12.47
N THR A 131 17.21 10.97 11.86
CA THR A 131 17.99 9.80 11.43
C THR A 131 17.70 9.49 9.96
N PRO A 132 18.73 9.30 9.11
CA PRO A 132 18.56 8.82 7.75
C PRO A 132 17.85 7.47 7.72
N LEU A 133 16.98 7.30 6.73
CA LEU A 133 16.18 6.10 6.54
C LEU A 133 16.41 5.57 5.12
N VAL A 134 16.79 4.30 5.02
CA VAL A 134 16.80 3.55 3.76
C VAL A 134 16.07 2.25 4.01
N LEU A 135 15.01 1.99 3.23
CA LEU A 135 14.23 0.76 3.32
C LEU A 135 14.05 0.16 1.94
N ALA A 136 14.01 -1.17 1.89
CA ALA A 136 13.68 -1.92 0.69
C ALA A 136 12.50 -2.86 1.01
N THR A 137 11.49 -2.85 0.15
CA THR A 137 10.29 -3.69 0.26
C THR A 137 9.80 -4.05 -1.14
N THR A 138 8.65 -4.69 -1.24
CA THR A 138 7.92 -4.93 -2.48
C THR A 138 6.55 -4.25 -2.42
N LEU A 139 6.08 -3.73 -3.53
CA LEU A 139 4.70 -3.34 -3.73
C LEU A 139 3.95 -4.49 -4.40
N GLU A 140 2.84 -4.89 -3.80
CA GLU A 140 1.93 -5.84 -4.41
C GLU A 140 1.10 -5.13 -5.48
N ALA A 141 1.12 -5.65 -6.72
CA ALA A 141 0.22 -5.16 -7.75
C ALA A 141 -1.24 -5.51 -7.40
N PRO A 142 -2.21 -4.69 -7.83
CA PRO A 142 -3.61 -5.08 -7.76
C PRO A 142 -3.83 -6.39 -8.54
N PRO A 143 -4.83 -7.20 -8.18
CA PRO A 143 -5.09 -8.45 -8.89
C PRO A 143 -5.37 -8.18 -10.36
N GLY A 144 -4.75 -8.96 -11.25
CA GLY A 144 -5.07 -8.93 -12.68
C GLY A 144 -6.49 -9.46 -12.95
N ALA A 145 -6.99 -9.23 -14.17
CA ALA A 145 -8.31 -9.71 -14.59
C ALA A 145 -8.47 -11.24 -14.40
N ALA A 146 -7.47 -12.02 -14.82
CA ALA A 146 -7.50 -13.47 -14.68
C ALA A 146 -7.52 -13.95 -13.22
N GLN A 147 -6.75 -13.28 -12.33
CA GLN A 147 -6.77 -13.58 -10.89
C GLN A 147 -8.11 -13.23 -10.27
N THR A 148 -8.68 -12.09 -10.68
CA THR A 148 -10.01 -11.65 -10.25
C THR A 148 -11.07 -12.64 -10.70
N ASP A 149 -11.06 -13.07 -11.96
CA ASP A 149 -12.02 -14.02 -12.52
C ASP A 149 -11.92 -15.38 -11.82
N ALA A 150 -10.71 -15.90 -11.60
CA ALA A 150 -10.48 -17.14 -10.87
C ALA A 150 -11.01 -17.07 -9.43
N ALA A 151 -10.75 -15.96 -8.73
CA ALA A 151 -11.26 -15.75 -7.38
C ALA A 151 -12.80 -15.65 -7.35
N ILE A 152 -13.41 -14.99 -8.33
CA ILE A 152 -14.87 -14.91 -8.45
C ILE A 152 -15.45 -16.30 -8.70
N ALA A 153 -14.88 -17.09 -9.60
CA ALA A 153 -15.35 -18.45 -9.87
C ALA A 153 -15.30 -19.34 -8.60
N LEU A 154 -14.21 -19.25 -7.83
CA LEU A 154 -14.09 -19.93 -6.54
C LEU A 154 -15.14 -19.44 -5.53
N ALA A 155 -15.35 -18.13 -5.45
CA ALA A 155 -16.35 -17.53 -4.56
C ALA A 155 -17.78 -17.94 -4.94
N VAL A 156 -18.10 -18.01 -6.23
CA VAL A 156 -19.38 -18.49 -6.76
C VAL A 156 -19.60 -19.95 -6.35
N ALA A 157 -18.61 -20.81 -6.56
CA ALA A 157 -18.67 -22.21 -6.16
C ALA A 157 -18.85 -22.37 -4.64
N ALA A 158 -18.10 -21.60 -3.84
CA ALA A 158 -18.14 -21.67 -2.39
C ALA A 158 -19.45 -21.13 -1.78
N THR A 159 -20.14 -20.22 -2.46
CA THR A 159 -21.37 -19.57 -1.96
C THR A 159 -22.64 -20.10 -2.60
N GLY A 160 -22.55 -20.89 -3.67
CA GLY A 160 -23.68 -21.36 -4.46
C GLY A 160 -24.43 -20.23 -5.18
N ALA A 161 -23.76 -19.10 -5.45
CA ALA A 161 -24.36 -17.96 -6.13
C ALA A 161 -24.75 -18.32 -7.57
N GLN A 162 -25.94 -17.92 -8.01
CA GLN A 162 -26.43 -18.25 -9.36
C GLN A 162 -26.92 -17.04 -10.16
N ALA A 163 -27.17 -15.91 -9.50
CA ALA A 163 -27.71 -14.73 -10.16
C ALA A 163 -27.20 -13.43 -9.52
N LEU A 164 -27.42 -12.30 -10.19
CA LEU A 164 -27.02 -10.97 -9.72
C LEU A 164 -27.45 -10.64 -8.29
N ARG A 165 -28.62 -11.12 -7.84
CA ARG A 165 -29.09 -10.95 -6.46
C ARG A 165 -28.17 -11.57 -5.40
N ASP A 166 -27.32 -12.52 -5.79
CA ASP A 166 -26.35 -13.18 -4.93
C ASP A 166 -24.99 -12.47 -4.89
N ALA A 167 -24.80 -11.38 -5.67
CA ALA A 167 -23.52 -10.67 -5.76
C ALA A 167 -22.96 -10.27 -4.38
N GLY A 168 -23.82 -9.88 -3.44
CA GLY A 168 -23.42 -9.54 -2.07
C GLY A 168 -22.77 -10.71 -1.32
N LYS A 169 -23.20 -11.95 -1.54
CA LYS A 169 -22.60 -13.15 -0.91
C LYS A 169 -21.20 -13.40 -1.45
N VAL A 170 -21.04 -13.30 -2.77
CA VAL A 170 -19.76 -13.44 -3.46
C VAL A 170 -18.79 -12.36 -3.00
N MET A 171 -19.22 -11.09 -2.97
CA MET A 171 -18.42 -9.98 -2.44
C MET A 171 -18.03 -10.17 -0.98
N GLY A 172 -18.93 -10.66 -0.14
CA GLY A 172 -18.65 -10.97 1.25
C GLY A 172 -17.58 -12.05 1.42
N TRP A 173 -17.61 -13.09 0.58
CA TRP A 173 -16.57 -14.11 0.55
C TRP A 173 -15.23 -13.56 0.08
N LEU A 174 -15.22 -12.83 -1.06
CA LEU A 174 -14.02 -12.23 -1.64
C LEU A 174 -13.35 -11.26 -0.68
N THR A 175 -14.13 -10.44 0.03
CA THR A 175 -13.59 -9.48 1.00
C THR A 175 -12.94 -10.17 2.21
N ARG A 176 -13.37 -11.38 2.57
CA ARG A 176 -12.74 -12.16 3.64
C ARG A 176 -11.47 -12.88 3.20
N GLN A 177 -11.46 -13.43 1.98
CA GLN A 177 -10.32 -14.17 1.44
C GLN A 177 -9.25 -13.25 0.85
N HIS A 178 -9.66 -12.10 0.33
CA HIS A 178 -8.82 -11.07 -0.24
C HIS A 178 -9.15 -9.72 0.43
N PRO A 179 -8.86 -9.59 1.74
CA PRO A 179 -9.14 -8.37 2.49
C PRO A 179 -8.43 -7.14 1.93
N HIS A 180 -7.38 -7.35 1.12
CA HIS A 180 -6.49 -6.30 0.60
C HIS A 180 -6.82 -5.87 -0.83
N TRP A 181 -7.89 -6.40 -1.44
CA TRP A 181 -8.38 -5.94 -2.73
C TRP A 181 -9.27 -4.71 -2.54
N GLU A 182 -8.67 -3.53 -2.72
CA GLU A 182 -9.27 -2.26 -2.30
C GLU A 182 -10.26 -1.66 -3.31
N ASP A 183 -10.14 -1.98 -4.61
CA ASP A 183 -11.11 -1.52 -5.62
C ASP A 183 -12.40 -2.34 -5.56
N ARG A 184 -13.19 -2.10 -4.51
CA ARG A 184 -14.47 -2.77 -4.26
C ARG A 184 -15.47 -2.51 -5.38
N GLN A 185 -15.39 -1.37 -6.04
CA GLN A 185 -16.29 -1.02 -7.13
C GLN A 185 -15.95 -1.84 -8.38
N ALA A 186 -14.69 -1.90 -8.81
CA ALA A 186 -14.27 -2.73 -9.94
C ALA A 186 -14.51 -4.22 -9.65
N LEU A 187 -14.23 -4.67 -8.42
CA LEU A 187 -14.49 -6.04 -8.00
C LEU A 187 -15.99 -6.37 -8.06
N HIS A 188 -16.85 -5.48 -7.55
CA HIS A 188 -18.30 -5.64 -7.62
C HIS A 188 -18.80 -5.66 -9.07
N GLN A 189 -18.26 -4.79 -9.93
CA GLN A 189 -18.58 -4.81 -11.36
C GLN A 189 -18.17 -6.13 -12.03
N ALA A 190 -17.00 -6.67 -11.70
CA ALA A 190 -16.54 -7.96 -12.20
C ALA A 190 -17.46 -9.11 -11.73
N VAL A 191 -17.84 -9.13 -10.45
CA VAL A 191 -18.81 -10.09 -9.91
C VAL A 191 -20.15 -10.01 -10.65
N CYS A 192 -20.68 -8.80 -10.85
CA CYS A 192 -21.92 -8.59 -11.59
C CYS A 192 -21.82 -9.09 -13.04
N ARG A 193 -20.70 -8.85 -13.73
CA ARG A 193 -20.48 -9.40 -15.08
C ARG A 193 -20.49 -10.93 -15.08
N HIS A 194 -19.88 -11.56 -14.08
CA HIS A 194 -19.80 -13.01 -13.99
C HIS A 194 -21.16 -13.67 -13.69
N LEU A 195 -22.02 -13.00 -12.92
CA LEU A 195 -23.35 -13.47 -12.54
C LEU A 195 -24.47 -13.04 -13.51
N ALA A 196 -24.16 -12.19 -14.47
CA ALA A 196 -25.12 -11.78 -15.49
C ALA A 196 -25.45 -12.98 -16.40
N PRO A 197 -26.72 -13.15 -16.81
CA PRO A 197 -27.09 -14.21 -17.74
C PRO A 197 -26.32 -14.03 -19.05
N GLN A 198 -25.60 -15.07 -19.48
CA GLN A 198 -24.92 -15.05 -20.77
C GLN A 198 -25.98 -14.93 -21.87
N ARG A 199 -25.88 -13.87 -22.68
CA ARG A 199 -26.75 -13.74 -23.85
C ARG A 199 -26.49 -14.95 -24.75
N PRO A 200 -27.52 -15.72 -25.16
CA PRO A 200 -27.32 -16.76 -26.15
C PRO A 200 -26.75 -16.13 -27.43
N PRO A 201 -25.83 -16.81 -28.14
CA PRO A 201 -25.34 -16.30 -29.42
C PRO A 201 -26.55 -16.09 -30.34
N SER A 202 -26.70 -14.87 -30.85
CA SER A 202 -27.67 -14.55 -31.87
C SER A 202 -27.39 -15.42 -33.09
N GLY A 203 -28.22 -16.44 -33.30
CA GLY A 203 -28.12 -17.33 -34.45
C GLY A 203 -28.25 -16.53 -35.77
N PRO A 204 -27.56 -16.96 -36.83
CA PRO A 204 -27.69 -16.33 -38.14
C PRO A 204 -29.14 -16.47 -38.64
N GLN A 205 -29.69 -15.36 -39.15
CA GLN A 205 -30.97 -15.33 -39.88
C GLN A 205 -30.82 -15.97 -41.26
#